data_AF-A0A950I3N2-F1
#
_entry.id   AF-A0A950I3N2-F1
#
_cell.length_a   1.000
_cell.length_b   1.000
_cell.length_c   1.000
_cell.angle_alpha   90.00
_cell.angle_beta   90.00
_cell.angle_gamma   90.00
#
_symmetry.space_group_name_H-M   'P 1'
#
loop_
_entity.id
_entity.type
_entity.pdbx_description
1 polymer ?
#
loop_
_entity_poly.entity_id
_entity_poly.type
_entity_poly.pdbx_seq_one_letter_code
_entity_poly.pdbx_strand_id
1 'polypeptide(L)'
;LTFALSLDRILNGLTRPFFGWISDYLGRENTMFIAFGIEALGIFALSVFGRDPVYFVLLSGLVFFGWGEIYSLFPSICGDTFGTRYATTNAGLLYTAKGTAALLVPLSNVLADKTGGWHVVFYVAATMNLIAALMALGVLKPLRRRMRNMQQASA
;
A
#
# COMPACT_ATOMS: atom_id res chain seq x y z
N LEU A 1 -23.74 0.92 5.57
CA LEU A 1 -22.98 1.13 4.31
C LEU A 1 -22.56 2.58 4.12
N THR A 2 -23.47 3.56 4.07
CA THR A 2 -23.13 4.99 3.87
C THR A 2 -22.17 5.54 4.94
N PHE A 3 -22.36 5.17 6.20
CA PHE A 3 -21.46 5.56 7.30
C PHE A 3 -20.03 5.03 7.11
N ALA A 4 -19.88 3.76 6.69
CA ALA A 4 -18.59 3.15 6.39
C ALA A 4 -17.87 3.92 5.27
N LEU A 5 -18.55 4.15 4.16
CA LEU A 5 -17.99 4.86 3.01
C LEU A 5 -17.58 6.30 3.33
N SER A 6 -18.33 7.00 4.18
CA SER A 6 -17.97 8.34 4.64
C SER A 6 -16.74 8.32 5.54
N LEU A 7 -16.68 7.37 6.48
CA LEU A 7 -15.54 7.18 7.36
C LEU A 7 -14.28 6.81 6.56
N ASP A 8 -14.40 5.89 5.61
CA ASP A 8 -13.32 5.46 4.71
C ASP A 8 -12.70 6.64 3.97
N ARG A 9 -13.52 7.58 3.47
CA ARG A 9 -13.04 8.78 2.77
C ARG A 9 -12.28 9.74 3.69
N ILE A 10 -12.78 9.94 4.91
CA ILE A 10 -12.12 10.79 5.91
C ILE A 10 -10.77 10.19 6.29
N LEU A 11 -10.77 8.88 6.60
CA LEU A 11 -9.55 8.14 6.94
C LEU A 11 -8.55 8.22 5.80
N ASN A 12 -8.97 7.96 4.57
CA ASN A 12 -8.07 8.02 3.41
C ASN A 12 -7.46 9.40 3.17
N GLY A 13 -8.23 10.47 3.44
CA GLY A 13 -7.72 11.84 3.41
C GLY A 13 -6.67 12.11 4.49
N LEU A 14 -6.90 11.63 5.71
CA LEU A 14 -5.99 11.79 6.86
C LEU A 14 -4.73 10.93 6.75
N THR A 15 -4.80 9.79 6.08
CA THR A 15 -3.67 8.89 5.87
C THR A 15 -2.47 9.61 5.26
N ARG A 16 -2.70 10.46 4.25
CA ARG A 16 -1.64 11.07 3.45
C ARG A 16 -0.68 11.94 4.29
N PRO A 17 -1.16 12.94 5.08
CA PRO A 17 -0.28 13.68 5.96
C PRO A 17 0.27 12.79 7.09
N PHE A 18 -0.50 11.85 7.61
CA PHE A 18 -0.09 10.98 8.73
C PHE A 18 1.11 10.08 8.37
N PHE A 19 1.02 9.30 7.30
CA PHE A 19 2.11 8.43 6.86
C PHE A 19 3.23 9.20 6.18
N GLY A 20 2.94 10.35 5.55
CA GLY A 20 3.97 11.29 5.11
C GLY A 20 4.87 11.70 6.28
N TRP A 21 4.26 12.21 7.35
CA TRP A 21 4.95 12.62 8.56
C TRP A 21 5.67 11.46 9.24
N ILE A 22 5.02 10.31 9.50
CA ILE A 22 5.67 9.15 10.13
C ILE A 22 6.90 8.68 9.35
N SER A 23 6.80 8.68 8.02
CA SER A 23 7.90 8.21 7.18
C SER A 23 9.07 9.17 7.09
N ASP A 24 8.88 10.45 7.43
CA ASP A 24 9.99 11.39 7.61
C ASP A 24 10.85 11.01 8.82
N TYR A 25 10.25 10.51 9.92
CA TYR A 25 11.00 10.14 11.15
C TYR A 25 11.48 8.70 11.15
N LEU A 26 10.62 7.75 10.78
CA LEU A 26 10.91 6.31 10.88
C LEU A 26 11.67 5.78 9.65
N GLY A 27 11.69 6.56 8.57
CA GLY A 27 12.19 6.18 7.26
C GLY A 27 11.09 5.61 6.36
N ARG A 28 11.22 5.91 5.06
CA ARG A 28 10.24 5.57 4.02
C ARG A 28 9.98 4.06 3.93
N GLU A 29 11.03 3.25 3.91
CA GLU A 29 10.93 1.79 3.72
C GLU A 29 10.31 1.09 4.93
N ASN A 30 10.68 1.53 6.14
CA ASN A 30 10.13 0.97 7.38
C ASN A 30 8.63 1.30 7.48
N THR A 31 8.25 2.50 7.06
CA THR A 31 6.85 2.93 7.08
C THR A 31 6.01 2.19 6.04
N MET A 32 6.56 1.95 4.85
CA MET A 32 5.93 1.08 3.84
C MET A 32 5.69 -0.34 4.38
N PHE A 33 6.67 -0.92 5.06
CA PHE A 33 6.51 -2.25 5.67
C PHE A 33 5.38 -2.28 6.70
N ILE A 34 5.31 -1.28 7.58
CA ILE A 34 4.26 -1.19 8.60
C ILE A 34 2.90 -1.00 7.96
N ALA A 35 2.78 -0.09 6.99
CA ALA A 35 1.51 0.19 6.32
C ALA A 35 0.96 -1.03 5.59
N PHE A 36 1.77 -1.63 4.70
CA PHE A 36 1.39 -2.83 3.97
C PHE A 36 1.17 -4.03 4.88
N GLY A 37 1.92 -4.14 5.98
CA GLY A 37 1.70 -5.16 7.00
C GLY A 37 0.36 -5.00 7.72
N ILE A 38 0.02 -3.78 8.15
CA ILE A 38 -1.26 -3.47 8.79
C ILE A 38 -2.42 -3.71 7.81
N GLU A 39 -2.28 -3.30 6.56
CA GLU A 39 -3.31 -3.50 5.54
C GLU A 39 -3.47 -4.99 5.19
N ALA A 40 -2.38 -5.77 5.09
CA ALA A 40 -2.45 -7.23 4.92
C ALA A 40 -3.21 -7.91 6.07
N LEU A 41 -2.90 -7.54 7.32
CA LEU A 41 -3.62 -8.02 8.50
C LEU A 41 -5.07 -7.55 8.52
N GLY A 42 -5.34 -6.31 8.10
CA GLY A 42 -6.67 -5.74 8.00
C GLY A 42 -7.56 -6.47 7.00
N ILE A 43 -7.05 -6.74 5.80
CA ILE A 43 -7.76 -7.52 4.77
C ILE A 43 -8.01 -8.95 5.25
N PHE A 44 -7.02 -9.59 5.87
CA PHE A 44 -7.18 -10.92 6.44
C PHE A 44 -8.24 -10.94 7.54
N ALA A 45 -8.20 -10.00 8.49
CA ALA A 45 -9.19 -9.87 9.55
C ALA A 45 -10.59 -9.58 8.97
N LEU A 46 -10.69 -8.76 7.92
CA LEU A 46 -11.96 -8.48 7.24
C LEU A 46 -12.57 -9.75 6.65
N SER A 47 -11.74 -10.66 6.13
CA SER A 47 -12.20 -11.94 5.59
C SER A 47 -12.80 -12.87 6.65
N VAL A 48 -12.38 -12.75 7.92
CA VAL A 48 -12.82 -13.61 9.03
C VAL A 48 -13.97 -12.97 9.82
N PHE A 49 -13.84 -11.70 10.17
CA PHE A 49 -14.75 -10.98 11.08
C PHE A 49 -15.74 -10.06 10.35
N GLY A 50 -15.59 -9.84 9.05
CA GLY A 50 -16.41 -8.89 8.29
C GLY A 50 -17.89 -9.25 8.13
N ARG A 51 -18.36 -10.38 8.68
CA ARG A 51 -19.79 -10.71 8.77
C ARG A 51 -20.51 -9.86 9.81
N ASP A 52 -19.79 -9.43 10.84
CA ASP A 52 -20.33 -8.54 11.86
C ASP A 52 -20.25 -7.09 11.37
N PRO A 53 -21.37 -6.34 11.35
CA PRO A 53 -21.41 -4.97 10.84
C PRO A 53 -20.44 -4.00 11.52
N VAL A 54 -20.14 -4.19 12.80
CA VAL A 54 -19.23 -3.31 13.56
C VAL A 54 -17.79 -3.57 13.12
N TYR A 55 -17.39 -4.84 13.10
CA TYR A 55 -16.05 -5.22 12.63
C TYR A 55 -15.85 -4.88 11.16
N PHE A 56 -16.88 -5.00 10.33
CA PHE A 56 -16.82 -4.59 8.92
C PHE A 56 -16.45 -3.11 8.78
N VAL A 57 -17.11 -2.21 9.52
CA VAL A 57 -16.86 -0.76 9.46
C VAL A 57 -15.45 -0.41 9.97
N LEU A 58 -15.03 -1.02 11.08
CA LEU A 58 -13.71 -0.73 11.66
C LEU A 58 -12.58 -1.25 10.78
N LEU A 59 -12.70 -2.48 10.28
CA LEU A 59 -11.68 -3.11 9.44
C LEU A 59 -11.66 -2.52 8.02
N SER A 60 -12.81 -2.17 7.44
CA SER A 60 -12.82 -1.42 6.17
C SER A 60 -12.12 -0.08 6.34
N GLY A 61 -12.43 0.65 7.41
CA GLY A 61 -11.77 1.91 7.74
C GLY A 61 -10.26 1.76 7.87
N LEU A 62 -9.78 0.71 8.55
CA LEU A 62 -8.36 0.41 8.66
C LEU A 62 -7.70 0.12 7.31
N VAL A 63 -8.34 -0.69 6.46
CA VAL A 63 -7.83 -1.02 5.12
C VAL A 63 -7.79 0.23 4.23
N PHE A 64 -8.86 1.03 4.22
CA PHE A 64 -8.89 2.28 3.46
C PHE A 64 -7.95 3.35 4.02
N PHE A 65 -7.72 3.34 5.33
CA PHE A 65 -6.67 4.13 5.94
C PHE A 65 -5.32 3.69 5.38
N GLY A 66 -5.00 2.39 5.41
CA GLY A 66 -3.78 1.83 4.83
C GLY A 66 -3.71 1.80 3.29
N TRP A 67 -4.59 2.50 2.58
CA TRP A 67 -4.48 2.68 1.12
C TRP A 67 -3.94 4.05 0.73
N GLY A 68 -4.11 5.04 1.62
CA GLY A 68 -3.79 6.44 1.33
C GLY A 68 -2.29 6.74 1.33
N GLU A 69 -1.48 5.92 2.00
CA GLU A 69 -0.05 6.14 2.18
C GLU A 69 0.76 5.88 0.92
N ILE A 70 0.27 5.05 -0.01
CA ILE A 70 0.90 4.84 -1.32
C ILE A 70 1.12 6.21 -2.01
N TYR A 71 0.15 7.11 -1.91
CA TYR A 71 0.22 8.44 -2.52
C TYR A 71 1.28 9.35 -1.90
N SER A 72 1.62 9.17 -0.62
CA SER A 72 2.64 9.96 0.07
C SER A 72 4.02 9.30 0.06
N LEU A 73 4.08 7.97 0.18
CA LEU A 73 5.33 7.22 0.34
C LEU A 73 6.02 6.96 -1.00
N PHE A 74 5.28 6.64 -2.06
CA PHE A 74 5.86 6.24 -3.33
C PHE A 74 6.51 7.41 -4.08
N PRO A 75 5.85 8.59 -4.21
CA PRO A 75 6.50 9.75 -4.79
C PRO A 75 7.69 10.22 -3.94
N SER A 76 7.56 10.23 -2.61
CA SER A 76 8.64 10.63 -1.70
C SER A 76 9.86 9.72 -1.82
N ILE A 77 9.69 8.40 -1.84
CA ILE A 77 10.83 7.48 -1.98
C ILE A 77 11.49 7.61 -3.37
N CYS A 78 10.71 7.84 -4.42
CA CYS A 78 11.24 8.07 -5.77
C CYS A 78 12.02 9.38 -5.84
N GLY A 79 11.51 10.45 -5.23
CA GLY A 79 12.22 11.73 -5.10
C GLY A 79 13.53 11.59 -4.33
N ASP A 80 13.48 10.90 -3.19
CA ASP A 80 14.66 10.67 -2.34
C ASP A 80 15.72 9.76 -3.01
N THR A 81 15.32 8.91 -3.96
CA THR A 81 16.21 7.91 -4.59
C THR A 81 16.78 8.38 -5.93
N PHE A 82 15.94 8.97 -6.78
CA PHE A 82 16.31 9.36 -8.14
C PHE A 82 16.48 10.88 -8.31
N GLY A 83 16.18 11.66 -7.28
CA GLY A 83 16.20 13.11 -7.34
C GLY A 83 14.99 13.71 -8.07
N THR A 84 14.95 15.03 -8.13
CA THR A 84 13.80 15.78 -8.65
C THR A 84 13.82 15.98 -10.17
N ARG A 85 14.96 15.73 -10.83
CA ARG A 85 15.18 16.00 -12.27
C ARG A 85 14.19 15.29 -13.19
N TYR A 86 13.79 14.06 -12.84
CA TYR A 86 12.81 13.25 -13.58
C TYR A 86 11.59 12.88 -12.73
N ALA A 87 11.23 13.73 -11.75
CA ALA A 87 10.15 13.46 -10.81
C ALA A 87 8.81 13.14 -11.49
N THR A 88 8.44 13.92 -12.52
CA THR A 88 7.19 13.70 -13.28
C THR A 88 7.19 12.36 -14.02
N THR A 89 8.31 11.99 -14.65
CA THR A 89 8.44 10.71 -15.36
C THR A 89 8.38 9.53 -14.39
N ASN A 90 9.07 9.63 -13.26
CA ASN A 90 9.06 8.60 -12.22
C ASN A 90 7.66 8.42 -11.63
N ALA A 91 6.97 9.52 -11.32
CA ALA A 91 5.57 9.46 -10.88
C ALA A 91 4.67 8.84 -11.96
N GLY A 92 4.84 9.25 -13.23
CA GLY A 92 4.12 8.66 -14.35
C GLY A 92 4.28 7.15 -14.43
N LEU A 93 5.50 6.63 -14.28
CA LEU A 93 5.78 5.19 -14.30
C LEU A 93 5.06 4.44 -13.15
N LEU A 94 5.07 5.01 -11.93
CA LEU A 94 4.33 4.45 -10.79
C LEU A 94 2.82 4.38 -11.07
N TYR A 95 2.26 5.43 -11.66
CA TYR A 95 0.84 5.45 -12.05
C TYR A 95 0.53 4.49 -13.20
N THR A 96 1.44 4.29 -14.14
CA THR A 96 1.32 3.26 -15.18
C THR A 96 1.28 1.87 -14.54
N ALA A 97 2.19 1.56 -13.61
CA ALA A 97 2.18 0.28 -12.91
C ALA A 97 0.85 0.07 -12.15
N LYS A 98 0.32 1.10 -11.49
CA LYS A 98 -1.01 1.08 -10.86
C LYS A 98 -2.13 0.82 -11.88
N GLY A 99 -2.10 1.50 -13.03
CA GLY A 99 -3.06 1.31 -14.11
C GLY A 99 -3.04 -0.12 -14.67
N THR A 100 -1.85 -0.69 -14.86
CA THR A 100 -1.68 -2.08 -15.30
C THR A 100 -2.22 -3.06 -14.26
N ALA A 101 -1.96 -2.83 -12.96
CA ALA A 101 -2.51 -3.66 -11.89
C ALA A 101 -4.05 -3.61 -11.84
N ALA A 102 -4.67 -2.48 -12.18
CA ALA A 102 -6.13 -2.36 -12.23
C ALA A 102 -6.78 -3.28 -13.29
N LEU A 103 -6.04 -3.67 -14.33
CA LEU A 103 -6.51 -4.65 -15.32
C LEU A 103 -6.71 -6.05 -14.73
N LEU A 104 -6.13 -6.33 -13.56
CA LEU A 104 -6.31 -7.60 -12.85
C LEU A 104 -7.57 -7.62 -11.97
N VAL A 105 -8.23 -6.48 -11.75
CA VAL A 105 -9.44 -6.40 -10.90
C VAL A 105 -10.58 -7.29 -11.40
N PRO A 106 -10.89 -7.39 -12.71
CA PRO A 106 -11.93 -8.30 -13.20
C PRO A 106 -11.65 -9.78 -12.92
N LEU A 107 -10.36 -10.19 -12.82
CA LEU A 107 -10.00 -11.56 -12.44
C LEU A 107 -10.45 -11.91 -11.02
N SER A 108 -10.57 -10.91 -10.13
CA SER A 108 -11.09 -11.11 -8.78
C SER A 108 -12.53 -11.62 -8.79
N ASN A 109 -13.39 -11.11 -9.68
CA ASN A 109 -14.77 -11.57 -9.82
C ASN A 109 -14.81 -13.01 -10.36
N VAL A 110 -14.01 -13.31 -11.38
CA VAL A 110 -13.91 -14.68 -11.93
C VAL A 110 -13.44 -15.66 -10.86
N LEU A 111 -12.49 -15.25 -10.01
CA LEU A 111 -11.99 -16.07 -8.91
C LEU A 111 -13.06 -16.29 -7.84
N ALA A 112 -13.80 -15.25 -7.47
CA ALA A 112 -14.90 -15.34 -6.50
C ALA A 112 -16.00 -16.29 -7.00
N ASP A 113 -16.39 -16.18 -8.27
CA ASP A 113 -17.42 -17.01 -8.90
C ASP A 113 -16.99 -18.49 -8.92
N LYS A 114 -15.73 -18.76 -9.29
CA LYS A 114 -15.21 -20.14 -9.36
C LYS A 114 -14.99 -20.79 -8.00
N THR A 115 -14.66 -20.00 -6.98
CA THR A 115 -14.35 -20.50 -5.62
C THR A 115 -15.57 -20.48 -4.69
N GLY A 116 -16.71 -19.96 -5.17
CA GLY A 116 -17.95 -19.89 -4.41
C GLY A 116 -17.96 -18.80 -3.33
N GLY A 117 -17.05 -17.82 -3.39
CA GLY A 117 -17.01 -16.71 -2.44
C GLY A 117 -15.78 -15.82 -2.49
N TRP A 118 -15.80 -14.75 -1.70
CA TRP A 118 -14.77 -13.71 -1.69
C TRP A 118 -13.54 -14.01 -0.82
N HIS A 119 -13.58 -15.07 0.00
CA HIS A 119 -12.49 -15.40 0.92
C HIS A 119 -11.15 -15.59 0.18
N VAL A 120 -11.15 -16.30 -0.95
CA VAL A 120 -9.92 -16.53 -1.73
C VAL A 120 -9.38 -15.22 -2.31
N VAL A 121 -10.25 -14.32 -2.77
CA VAL A 121 -9.85 -12.98 -3.25
C VAL A 121 -9.18 -12.17 -2.14
N PHE A 122 -9.76 -12.18 -0.93
CA PHE A 122 -9.17 -11.50 0.22
C PHE A 122 -7.82 -12.11 0.62
N TYR A 123 -7.68 -13.43 0.59
CA TYR A 123 -6.39 -14.09 0.89
C TYR A 123 -5.31 -13.76 -0.14
N VAL A 124 -5.66 -13.73 -1.44
CA VAL A 124 -4.74 -13.32 -2.49
C VAL A 124 -4.32 -11.86 -2.28
N ALA A 125 -5.27 -10.96 -2.04
CA ALA A 125 -4.99 -9.54 -1.78
C ALA A 125 -4.08 -9.34 -0.55
N ALA A 126 -4.41 -9.98 0.58
CA ALA A 126 -3.61 -9.93 1.80
C ALA A 126 -2.19 -10.48 1.58
N THR A 127 -2.05 -11.57 0.82
CA THR A 127 -0.75 -12.18 0.53
C THR A 127 0.09 -11.27 -0.37
N MET A 128 -0.50 -10.67 -1.41
CA MET A 128 0.19 -9.72 -2.27
C MET A 128 0.70 -8.51 -1.47
N ASN A 129 -0.11 -8.03 -0.53
CA ASN A 129 0.26 -6.90 0.31
C ASN A 129 1.38 -7.27 1.31
N LEU A 130 1.32 -8.47 1.89
CA LEU A 130 2.40 -8.99 2.72
C LEU A 130 3.71 -9.14 1.93
N ILE A 131 3.66 -9.62 0.69
CA ILE A 131 4.83 -9.69 -0.20
C ILE A 131 5.38 -8.28 -0.45
N ALA A 132 4.52 -7.30 -0.75
CA ALA A 132 4.93 -5.91 -0.95
C ALA A 132 5.61 -5.33 0.31
N ALA A 133 5.06 -5.60 1.51
CA ALA A 133 5.68 -5.23 2.78
C ALA A 133 7.09 -5.82 2.89
N LEU A 134 7.23 -7.13 2.68
CA LEU A 134 8.52 -7.82 2.75
C LEU A 134 9.52 -7.29 1.71
N MET A 135 9.07 -6.96 0.51
CA MET A 135 9.92 -6.34 -0.52
C MET A 135 10.41 -4.94 -0.13
N ALA A 136 9.64 -4.16 0.64
CA ALA A 136 10.07 -2.85 1.11
C ALA A 136 11.35 -2.96 1.98
N LEU A 137 11.46 -3.99 2.83
CA LEU A 137 12.66 -4.22 3.65
C LEU A 137 13.72 -5.06 2.93
N GLY A 138 13.31 -6.12 2.23
CA GLY A 138 14.21 -7.11 1.65
C GLY A 138 14.86 -6.68 0.32
N VAL A 139 14.20 -5.79 -0.43
CA VAL A 139 14.66 -5.35 -1.76
C VAL A 139 14.92 -3.86 -1.78
N LEU A 140 13.94 -3.05 -1.40
CA LEU A 140 14.01 -1.61 -1.57
C LEU A 140 15.04 -0.96 -0.63
N LYS A 141 15.01 -1.31 0.65
CA LYS A 141 15.98 -0.83 1.64
C LYS A 141 17.45 -1.13 1.30
N PRO A 142 17.85 -2.37 0.94
CA PRO A 142 19.23 -2.64 0.54
C PRO A 142 19.61 -1.98 -0.79
N LEU A 143 18.69 -1.89 -1.75
CA LEU A 143 18.94 -1.21 -3.03
C LEU A 143 19.28 0.27 -2.80
N ARG A 144 18.47 0.98 -2.00
CA ARG A 144 18.70 2.41 -1.70
C ARG A 144 20.00 2.63 -0.93
N ARG A 145 20.34 1.73 0.01
CA ARG A 145 21.64 1.77 0.69
C ARG A 145 22.80 1.64 -0.30
N ARG A 146 22.73 0.71 -1.26
CA ARG A 146 23.75 0.54 -2.30
C ARG A 146 23.88 1.79 -3.18
N MET A 147 22.77 2.34 -3.64
CA MET A 147 22.78 3.55 -4.49
C MET A 147 23.40 4.75 -3.78
N ARG A 148 23.07 4.96 -2.49
CA ARG A 148 23.66 6.04 -1.70
C ARG A 148 25.17 5.87 -1.52
N ASN A 149 25.63 4.63 -1.28
CA ASN A 149 27.05 4.33 -1.15
C ASN A 149 27.81 4.57 -2.46
N MET A 150 27.22 4.24 -3.62
CA MET A 150 27.84 4.50 -4.93
C MET A 150 27.97 6.01 -5.19
N GLN A 151 26.95 6.79 -4.85
CA GLN A 151 27.00 8.26 -4.98
C GLN A 151 28.09 8.87 -4.09
N GLN A 152 28.27 8.37 -2.87
CA GLN A 152 29.34 8.80 -1.98
C GLN A 152 30.74 8.40 -2.47
N ALA A 153 30.87 7.24 -3.12
CA ALA A 153 32.15 6.80 -3.69
C ALA A 153 32.55 7.58 -4.96
N SER A 154 31.60 8.27 -5.60
CA SER A 154 31.81 9.01 -6.85
C SER A 154 31.99 10.52 -6.64
N ALA A 155 31.86 10.99 -5.39
CA ALA A 155 31.96 12.38 -4.97
C ALA A 155 33.30 12.62 -4.25
#